data_AF-A0A8H2ZTG7-F1
#
_entry.id   AF-A0A8H2ZTG7-F1
#
_cell.length_a   1.000
_cell.length_b   1.000
_cell.length_c   1.000
_cell.angle_alpha   90.00
_cell.angle_beta   90.00
_cell.angle_gamma   90.00
#
_symmetry.space_group_name_H-M   'P 1'
#
loop_
_entity.id
_entity.type
_entity.pdbx_description
1 polymer ?
#
loop_
_entity_poly.entity_id
_entity_poly.type
_entity_poly.pdbx_seq_one_letter_code
_entity_poly.pdbx_strand_id
1 'polypeptide(L)'
;MPYWDWAATPPAGDKYFPTVVGQPLIQLITPTSNNKPVQITNPLYSYKFNPLNPLKGDFPSTPESRWPSTLRYPTNGSATAKSQEQQVFDAMESQFDSYQSNIYLIMRDPNYKQFDAFSNHQWAANNAPGTYGSIEDVHNSVHSETGGNGHMGDPDYAAFDPLFWLHHTNVDRQFAIWQALNPTSYAINKPSSDGTFSIESGAQETSTTALTPFNNATGKTYWTSDGVRSTVTFNYAYPETQQWKFPTVQQYQTSVLAAVQKLYGATSNQFMQLMGVQTAAASEPIAVQASQIVADGSNTAQKPIGDGAASSPGEHKILSNLLQNSAKTNAKPVDAARGEEDFESEIGKPSENSSRSVEPIKYREYIVNIRAPKHILHQTYRVRIFLGDFDSDPATWATAESTIGTFSSFGKNPATTSCGKCIKDAARSLMISGTIPLTPILLKLFKSGDLGSLEVENVIPYLRRNLHWRVTLADGTEIDRGEVEGLKVSVVSTLVGCVQGGFPEFSGVYEVHSEVTGGRPAGLSEGDRV
;
A
#
# COMPACT_ATOMS: atom_id res chain seq x y z
N MET A 1 -19.19 -2.87 3.43
CA MET A 1 -18.55 -3.68 2.37
C MET A 1 -17.29 -4.31 2.96
N PRO A 2 -16.89 -5.54 2.61
CA PRO A 2 -15.54 -6.02 2.89
C PRO A 2 -14.50 -5.19 2.10
N TYR A 3 -13.29 -5.06 2.62
CA TYR A 3 -12.16 -4.48 1.89
C TYR A 3 -11.17 -5.58 1.50
N TRP A 4 -10.40 -5.35 0.44
CA TRP A 4 -9.23 -6.16 0.10
C TRP A 4 -7.96 -5.38 0.42
N ASP A 5 -7.28 -5.75 1.51
CA ASP A 5 -6.02 -5.10 1.90
C ASP A 5 -4.82 -5.66 1.13
N TRP A 6 -4.66 -5.18 -0.10
CA TRP A 6 -3.57 -5.52 -1.01
C TRP A 6 -2.16 -5.07 -0.54
N ALA A 7 -2.06 -4.34 0.59
CA ALA A 7 -0.80 -3.92 1.20
C ALA A 7 -0.49 -4.62 2.53
N ALA A 8 -1.42 -5.39 3.11
CA ALA A 8 -1.19 -6.15 4.33
C ALA A 8 -0.88 -7.61 4.02
N THR A 9 0.01 -8.22 4.81
CA THR A 9 0.34 -9.65 4.67
C THR A 9 -0.93 -10.49 4.83
N PRO A 10 -1.28 -11.35 3.85
CA PRO A 10 -2.50 -12.15 3.93
C PRO A 10 -2.45 -13.15 5.09
N PRO A 11 -3.61 -13.62 5.61
CA PRO A 11 -3.65 -14.70 6.59
C PRO A 11 -2.89 -15.95 6.14
N ALA A 12 -2.39 -16.75 7.09
CA ALA A 12 -1.63 -17.95 6.77
C ALA A 12 -2.45 -18.95 5.93
N GLY A 13 -2.03 -19.17 4.68
CA GLY A 13 -2.71 -20.04 3.70
C GLY A 13 -3.50 -19.28 2.62
N ASP A 14 -3.73 -17.98 2.80
CA ASP A 14 -4.35 -17.12 1.79
C ASP A 14 -3.33 -16.60 0.76
N LYS A 15 -3.83 -15.92 -0.27
CA LYS A 15 -3.06 -15.32 -1.36
C LYS A 15 -3.17 -13.80 -1.35
N TYR A 16 -2.20 -13.13 -1.99
CA TYR A 16 -2.14 -11.67 -2.13
C TYR A 16 -3.34 -11.09 -2.90
N PHE A 17 -3.83 -11.83 -3.89
CA PHE A 17 -5.12 -11.59 -4.54
C PHE A 17 -6.24 -12.42 -3.86
N PRO A 18 -7.48 -11.91 -3.68
CA PRO A 18 -8.50 -12.63 -2.94
C PRO A 18 -8.96 -13.87 -3.70
N THR A 19 -8.70 -15.06 -3.15
CA THR A 19 -9.08 -16.35 -3.75
C THR A 19 -10.56 -16.41 -4.13
N VAL A 20 -11.45 -15.82 -3.33
CA VAL A 20 -12.89 -15.75 -3.59
C VAL A 20 -13.25 -14.89 -4.81
N VAL A 21 -12.39 -13.99 -5.27
CA VAL A 21 -12.61 -13.12 -6.45
C VAL A 21 -12.03 -13.75 -7.72
N GLY A 22 -11.03 -14.63 -7.60
CA GLY A 22 -10.45 -15.40 -8.71
C GLY A 22 -11.17 -16.73 -9.03
N GLN A 23 -12.24 -17.09 -8.32
CA GLN A 23 -12.96 -18.35 -8.52
C GLN A 23 -14.31 -18.15 -9.26
N PRO A 24 -14.58 -18.85 -10.38
CA PRO A 24 -15.81 -18.65 -11.16
C PRO A 24 -17.08 -19.19 -10.48
N LEU A 25 -16.93 -20.06 -9.48
CA LEU A 25 -18.00 -20.70 -8.74
C LEU A 25 -17.76 -20.53 -7.23
N ILE A 26 -18.83 -20.32 -6.47
CA ILE A 26 -18.78 -20.18 -5.01
C ILE A 26 -19.83 -21.08 -4.36
N GLN A 27 -19.54 -21.60 -3.16
CA GLN A 27 -20.49 -22.36 -2.36
C GLN A 27 -21.14 -21.46 -1.30
N LEU A 28 -22.45 -21.60 -1.10
CA LEU A 28 -23.20 -20.89 -0.07
C LEU A 28 -24.40 -21.71 0.42
N ILE A 29 -24.94 -21.34 1.58
CA ILE A 29 -26.19 -21.88 2.11
C ILE A 29 -27.32 -20.93 1.71
N THR A 30 -28.24 -21.36 0.85
CA THR A 30 -29.46 -20.58 0.55
C THR A 30 -30.55 -20.85 1.60
N PRO A 31 -31.55 -19.96 1.76
CA PRO A 31 -32.74 -20.23 2.58
C PRO A 31 -33.50 -21.52 2.19
N THR A 32 -33.34 -21.99 0.95
CA THR A 32 -33.98 -23.20 0.40
C THR A 32 -33.10 -24.46 0.45
N SER A 33 -31.84 -24.34 0.84
CA SER A 33 -30.85 -25.43 0.78
C SER A 33 -30.89 -26.42 1.95
N ASN A 34 -31.69 -26.16 2.98
CA ASN A 34 -31.76 -26.96 4.21
C ASN A 34 -30.37 -27.16 4.87
N ASN A 35 -29.63 -26.07 5.04
CA ASN A 35 -28.25 -26.02 5.57
C ASN A 35 -27.20 -26.83 4.78
N LYS A 36 -27.49 -27.20 3.54
CA LYS A 36 -26.51 -27.86 2.65
C LYS A 36 -25.82 -26.81 1.75
N PRO A 37 -24.49 -26.83 1.59
CA PRO A 37 -23.85 -25.98 0.61
C PRO A 37 -24.38 -26.25 -0.80
N VAL A 38 -24.75 -25.19 -1.51
CA VAL A 38 -25.06 -25.21 -2.95
C VAL A 38 -24.06 -24.36 -3.70
N GLN A 39 -23.66 -24.81 -4.87
CA GLN A 39 -22.71 -24.10 -5.74
C GLN A 39 -23.49 -23.19 -6.70
N ILE A 40 -23.03 -21.94 -6.85
CA ILE A 40 -23.54 -20.99 -7.84
C ILE A 40 -22.40 -20.36 -8.64
N THR A 41 -22.74 -19.71 -9.76
CA THR A 41 -21.84 -18.74 -10.41
C THR A 41 -21.50 -17.62 -9.45
N ASN A 42 -20.21 -17.33 -9.28
CA ASN A 42 -19.75 -16.32 -8.34
C ASN A 42 -19.93 -14.90 -8.90
N PRO A 43 -20.76 -14.03 -8.28
CA PRO A 43 -20.96 -12.66 -8.74
C PRO A 43 -19.74 -11.75 -8.49
N LEU A 44 -18.75 -12.18 -7.69
CA LEU A 44 -17.49 -11.44 -7.50
C LEU A 44 -16.46 -11.72 -8.61
N TYR A 45 -16.64 -12.80 -9.37
CA TYR A 45 -15.66 -13.22 -10.37
C TYR A 45 -15.61 -12.28 -11.58
N SER A 46 -16.78 -11.95 -12.13
CA SER A 46 -16.91 -11.15 -13.35
C SER A 46 -18.34 -10.62 -13.48
N TYR A 47 -18.51 -9.39 -13.96
CA TYR A 47 -19.82 -8.85 -14.33
C TYR A 47 -20.16 -9.22 -15.77
N LYS A 48 -21.38 -9.71 -16.01
CA LYS A 48 -21.87 -10.06 -17.35
C LYS A 48 -22.82 -8.99 -17.87
N PHE A 49 -22.47 -8.36 -18.99
CA PHE A 49 -23.30 -7.35 -19.65
C PHE A 49 -24.56 -7.98 -20.28
N ASN A 50 -25.69 -7.28 -20.20
CA ASN A 50 -26.96 -7.77 -20.73
C ASN A 50 -27.90 -6.61 -21.17
N PRO A 51 -27.86 -6.18 -22.44
CA PRO A 51 -26.87 -6.54 -23.46
C PRO A 51 -25.52 -5.84 -23.21
N LEU A 52 -24.49 -6.24 -23.96
CA LEU A 52 -23.27 -5.44 -24.13
C LEU A 52 -23.58 -4.21 -24.98
N ASN A 53 -23.11 -3.03 -24.58
CA ASN A 53 -23.30 -1.76 -25.29
C ASN A 53 -24.80 -1.43 -25.54
N PRO A 54 -25.62 -1.24 -24.48
CA PRO A 54 -27.07 -1.16 -24.60
C PRO A 54 -27.58 0.03 -25.43
N LEU A 55 -26.87 1.16 -25.41
CA LEU A 55 -27.01 2.21 -26.41
C LEU A 55 -25.73 2.26 -27.26
N LYS A 56 -25.90 2.48 -28.58
CA LYS A 56 -24.77 2.54 -29.51
C LYS A 56 -23.85 3.72 -29.16
N GLY A 57 -22.72 3.41 -28.53
CA GLY A 57 -21.68 4.39 -28.18
C GLY A 57 -21.35 4.44 -26.69
N ASP A 58 -22.06 3.71 -25.83
CA ASP A 58 -21.72 3.58 -24.41
C ASP A 58 -20.34 2.91 -24.22
N PHE A 59 -20.04 1.93 -25.08
CA PHE A 59 -18.74 1.28 -25.20
C PHE A 59 -18.17 1.63 -26.59
N PRO A 60 -17.48 2.78 -26.73
CA PRO A 60 -16.92 3.22 -28.02
C PRO A 60 -15.59 2.55 -28.34
N SER A 61 -14.84 2.09 -27.33
CA SER A 61 -13.51 1.53 -27.47
C SER A 61 -13.54 0.03 -27.82
N THR A 62 -12.53 -0.42 -28.56
CA THR A 62 -12.19 -1.85 -28.66
C THR A 62 -10.87 -2.07 -27.93
N PRO A 63 -10.70 -3.20 -27.22
CA PRO A 63 -11.50 -4.43 -27.29
C PRO A 63 -12.79 -4.50 -26.43
N GLU A 64 -13.03 -3.56 -25.52
CA GLU A 64 -14.06 -3.67 -24.45
C GLU A 64 -15.48 -3.81 -25.00
N SER A 65 -15.81 -3.09 -26.07
CA SER A 65 -17.08 -3.22 -26.82
C SER A 65 -17.35 -4.61 -27.43
N ARG A 66 -16.42 -5.56 -27.32
CA ARG A 66 -16.55 -6.95 -27.79
C ARG A 66 -16.68 -7.97 -26.66
N TRP A 67 -16.40 -7.60 -25.42
CA TRP A 67 -16.33 -8.54 -24.30
C TRP A 67 -17.68 -8.64 -23.57
N PRO A 68 -18.37 -9.80 -23.59
CA PRO A 68 -19.69 -9.94 -22.98
C PRO A 68 -19.66 -9.96 -21.43
N SER A 69 -18.47 -9.94 -20.83
CA SER A 69 -18.26 -9.89 -19.39
C SER A 69 -16.92 -9.25 -19.07
N THR A 70 -16.72 -8.81 -17.82
CA THR A 70 -15.45 -8.23 -17.38
C THR A 70 -14.34 -9.27 -17.39
N LEU A 71 -13.15 -8.88 -17.85
CA LEU A 71 -11.97 -9.73 -17.98
C LEU A 71 -10.75 -9.05 -17.36
N ARG A 72 -9.88 -9.86 -16.75
CA ARG A 72 -8.57 -9.53 -16.18
C ARG A 72 -7.50 -10.30 -16.96
N TYR A 73 -6.43 -9.63 -17.38
CA TYR A 73 -5.41 -10.19 -18.30
C TYR A 73 -6.04 -10.97 -19.47
N PRO A 74 -6.89 -10.33 -20.29
CA PRO A 74 -7.61 -11.02 -21.36
C PRO A 74 -6.66 -11.68 -22.35
N THR A 75 -6.92 -12.94 -22.73
CA THR A 75 -6.06 -13.72 -23.63
C THR A 75 -5.84 -13.09 -25.02
N ASN A 76 -6.70 -12.15 -25.44
CA ASN A 76 -6.62 -11.35 -26.68
C ASN A 76 -7.80 -10.36 -26.75
N GLY A 77 -7.85 -9.51 -27.79
CA GLY A 77 -8.94 -8.57 -28.06
C GLY A 77 -10.16 -9.12 -28.85
N SER A 78 -10.40 -10.44 -28.84
CA SER A 78 -11.56 -11.05 -29.50
C SER A 78 -12.78 -11.16 -28.56
N ALA A 79 -13.98 -11.33 -29.14
CA ALA A 79 -15.20 -11.59 -28.37
C ALA A 79 -15.19 -12.93 -27.61
N THR A 80 -14.22 -13.81 -27.90
CA THR A 80 -14.01 -15.12 -27.25
C THR A 80 -12.85 -15.12 -26.26
N ALA A 81 -12.31 -13.94 -25.93
CA ALA A 81 -11.25 -13.80 -24.93
C ALA A 81 -11.67 -14.32 -23.56
N LYS A 82 -10.69 -14.79 -22.79
CA LYS A 82 -10.89 -15.29 -21.43
C LYS A 82 -10.03 -14.51 -20.45
N SER A 83 -10.50 -14.43 -19.21
CA SER A 83 -9.75 -13.92 -18.08
C SER A 83 -8.61 -14.89 -17.73
N GLN A 84 -7.45 -14.38 -17.33
CA GLN A 84 -6.29 -15.18 -16.92
C GLN A 84 -5.96 -14.91 -15.45
N GLU A 85 -6.80 -15.39 -14.53
CA GLU A 85 -6.68 -15.07 -13.10
C GLU A 85 -5.30 -15.38 -12.50
N GLN A 86 -4.59 -16.40 -12.99
CA GLN A 86 -3.23 -16.72 -12.50
C GLN A 86 -2.26 -15.55 -12.69
N GLN A 87 -2.35 -14.82 -13.81
CA GLN A 87 -1.57 -13.60 -14.04
C GLN A 87 -1.87 -12.54 -12.97
N VAL A 88 -3.11 -12.43 -12.50
CA VAL A 88 -3.51 -11.52 -11.41
C VAL A 88 -2.90 -11.96 -10.07
N PHE A 89 -2.93 -13.26 -9.76
CA PHE A 89 -2.30 -13.79 -8.55
C PHE A 89 -0.79 -13.51 -8.54
N ASP A 90 -0.11 -13.87 -9.63
CA ASP A 90 1.35 -13.74 -9.76
C ASP A 90 1.79 -12.26 -9.79
N ALA A 91 1.04 -11.39 -10.47
CA ALA A 91 1.32 -9.96 -10.50
C ALA A 91 1.15 -9.33 -9.11
N MET A 92 0.03 -9.60 -8.41
CA MET A 92 -0.18 -9.09 -7.06
C MET A 92 0.83 -9.65 -6.04
N GLU A 93 1.33 -10.87 -6.24
CA GLU A 93 2.42 -11.45 -5.45
C GLU A 93 3.76 -10.72 -5.70
N SER A 94 4.13 -10.47 -6.96
CA SER A 94 5.36 -9.74 -7.32
C SER A 94 5.42 -8.31 -6.76
N GLN A 95 4.28 -7.60 -6.76
CA GLN A 95 4.21 -6.20 -6.35
C GLN A 95 4.06 -5.98 -4.82
N PHE A 96 3.83 -7.05 -4.05
CA PHE A 96 3.39 -6.94 -2.65
C PHE A 96 4.35 -6.14 -1.75
N ASP A 97 5.66 -6.40 -1.82
CA ASP A 97 6.67 -5.73 -0.98
C ASP A 97 6.68 -4.20 -1.20
N SER A 98 6.45 -3.79 -2.45
CA SER A 98 6.36 -2.39 -2.86
C SER A 98 5.08 -1.75 -2.33
N TYR A 99 3.92 -2.40 -2.50
CA TYR A 99 2.64 -1.92 -1.98
C TYR A 99 2.65 -1.79 -0.45
N GLN A 100 3.16 -2.80 0.26
CA GLN A 100 3.28 -2.78 1.71
C GLN A 100 4.18 -1.62 2.19
N SER A 101 5.36 -1.47 1.58
CA SER A 101 6.34 -0.48 2.02
C SER A 101 5.99 0.94 1.58
N ASN A 102 5.31 1.12 0.44
CA ASN A 102 4.88 2.44 -0.04
C ASN A 102 3.72 2.98 0.81
N ILE A 103 2.74 2.14 1.13
CA ILE A 103 1.69 2.51 2.09
C ILE A 103 2.27 2.81 3.47
N TYR A 104 3.27 2.05 3.94
CA TYR A 104 3.96 2.39 5.19
C TYR A 104 4.64 3.77 5.13
N LEU A 105 5.36 4.07 4.05
CA LEU A 105 6.02 5.36 3.83
C LEU A 105 5.01 6.52 3.80
N ILE A 106 3.94 6.41 3.01
CA ILE A 106 2.86 7.41 2.89
C ILE A 106 2.16 7.67 4.24
N MET A 107 2.05 6.65 5.11
CA MET A 107 1.43 6.78 6.43
C MET A 107 2.37 7.31 7.54
N ARG A 108 3.69 7.30 7.32
CA ARG A 108 4.69 7.56 8.37
C ARG A 108 5.65 8.72 8.09
N ASP A 109 5.95 9.00 6.84
CA ASP A 109 6.89 10.07 6.49
C ASP A 109 6.21 11.46 6.66
N PRO A 110 6.87 12.43 7.36
CA PRO A 110 6.30 13.75 7.61
C PRO A 110 5.93 14.53 6.34
N ASN A 111 6.49 14.20 5.19
CA ASN A 111 6.19 14.83 3.90
C ASN A 111 4.77 14.54 3.40
N TYR A 112 4.12 13.47 3.85
CA TYR A 112 2.77 13.05 3.42
C TYR A 112 1.66 13.47 4.39
N LYS A 113 1.97 14.37 5.33
CA LYS A 113 0.99 14.89 6.30
C LYS A 113 0.01 15.91 5.71
N GLN A 114 0.32 16.49 4.55
CA GLN A 114 -0.61 17.41 3.85
C GLN A 114 -1.55 16.62 2.93
N PHE A 115 -2.82 17.02 2.91
CA PHE A 115 -3.85 16.29 2.15
C PHE A 115 -3.54 16.20 0.67
N ASP A 116 -2.91 17.22 0.08
CA ASP A 116 -2.56 17.21 -1.34
C ASP A 116 -1.34 16.36 -1.69
N ALA A 117 -0.37 16.21 -0.78
CA ALA A 117 0.71 15.25 -0.90
C ALA A 117 0.26 13.79 -0.70
N PHE A 118 -0.81 13.57 0.08
CA PHE A 118 -1.39 12.24 0.27
C PHE A 118 -2.34 11.82 -0.86
N SER A 119 -3.24 12.70 -1.28
CA SER A 119 -4.48 12.31 -1.98
C SER A 119 -4.35 11.99 -3.46
N ASN A 120 -3.36 12.55 -4.16
CA ASN A 120 -3.34 12.57 -5.62
C ASN A 120 -1.93 12.52 -6.19
N HIS A 121 -1.79 11.96 -7.40
CA HIS A 121 -0.50 11.76 -8.08
C HIS A 121 0.01 12.97 -8.89
N GLN A 122 -0.56 14.17 -8.73
CA GLN A 122 -0.10 15.33 -9.51
C GLN A 122 1.27 15.80 -9.03
N TRP A 123 2.26 15.79 -9.94
CA TRP A 123 3.57 16.35 -9.65
C TRP A 123 3.55 17.87 -9.83
N ALA A 124 4.16 18.60 -8.88
CA ALA A 124 4.38 20.04 -8.99
C ALA A 124 5.88 20.36 -9.01
N ALA A 125 6.26 21.43 -9.72
CA ALA A 125 7.67 21.78 -9.98
C ALA A 125 8.45 22.34 -8.77
N ASN A 126 7.82 22.32 -7.60
CA ASN A 126 8.37 22.68 -6.29
C ASN A 126 8.18 21.54 -5.26
N ASN A 127 7.82 20.33 -5.71
CA ASN A 127 7.79 19.14 -4.87
C ASN A 127 9.20 18.86 -4.32
N ALA A 128 9.26 18.30 -3.12
CA ALA A 128 10.51 17.83 -2.56
C ALA A 128 10.84 16.44 -3.16
N PRO A 129 12.11 15.99 -3.12
CA PRO A 129 12.46 14.63 -3.50
C PRO A 129 11.70 13.55 -2.70
N GLY A 130 11.17 13.89 -1.52
CA GLY A 130 10.37 13.00 -0.68
C GLY A 130 8.85 13.07 -0.86
N THR A 131 8.33 13.77 -1.88
CA THR A 131 6.87 13.98 -2.10
C THR A 131 6.41 13.54 -3.49
N TYR A 132 6.83 12.34 -3.93
CA TYR A 132 6.49 11.81 -5.26
C TYR A 132 5.32 10.82 -5.22
N GLY A 133 5.16 10.08 -4.12
CA GLY A 133 4.06 9.16 -3.92
C GLY A 133 2.76 9.86 -3.49
N SER A 134 1.74 9.05 -3.29
CA SER A 134 0.35 9.40 -2.98
C SER A 134 -0.45 8.09 -2.80
N ILE A 135 -1.66 8.13 -2.26
CA ILE A 135 -2.54 6.95 -2.33
C ILE A 135 -3.00 6.65 -3.76
N GLU A 136 -3.08 7.67 -4.63
CA GLU A 136 -3.54 7.52 -6.03
C GLU A 136 -2.57 6.73 -6.90
N ASP A 137 -1.24 6.91 -6.79
CA ASP A 137 -0.29 6.14 -7.61
C ASP A 137 -0.27 4.65 -7.26
N VAL A 138 -0.37 4.31 -5.97
CA VAL A 138 -0.46 2.89 -5.56
C VAL A 138 -1.78 2.28 -6.01
N HIS A 139 -2.89 3.01 -5.88
CA HIS A 139 -4.19 2.65 -6.47
C HIS A 139 -4.08 2.41 -7.98
N ASN A 140 -3.41 3.29 -8.74
CA ASN A 140 -3.26 3.16 -10.19
C ASN A 140 -2.47 1.91 -10.58
N SER A 141 -1.45 1.54 -9.79
CA SER A 141 -0.71 0.28 -9.96
C SER A 141 -1.60 -0.94 -9.70
N VAL A 142 -2.34 -0.97 -8.59
CA VAL A 142 -3.22 -2.11 -8.26
C VAL A 142 -4.29 -2.32 -9.33
N HIS A 143 -4.91 -1.25 -9.84
CA HIS A 143 -5.80 -1.32 -11.00
C HIS A 143 -5.09 -1.90 -12.25
N SER A 144 -3.88 -1.45 -12.53
CA SER A 144 -3.11 -1.86 -13.70
C SER A 144 -2.66 -3.32 -13.66
N GLU A 145 -2.25 -3.80 -12.50
CA GLU A 145 -1.71 -5.15 -12.28
C GLU A 145 -2.79 -6.15 -11.87
N THR A 146 -4.04 -5.71 -11.63
CA THR A 146 -5.23 -6.59 -11.59
C THR A 146 -5.96 -6.64 -12.92
N GLY A 147 -5.92 -5.57 -13.72
CA GLY A 147 -6.54 -5.54 -15.03
C GLY A 147 -5.70 -6.17 -16.13
N GLY A 148 -4.38 -5.98 -16.13
CA GLY A 148 -3.57 -6.16 -17.34
C GLY A 148 -4.12 -5.25 -18.45
N ASN A 149 -4.33 -5.75 -19.66
CA ASN A 149 -5.07 -5.05 -20.72
C ASN A 149 -6.61 -5.29 -20.64
N GLY A 150 -7.12 -5.52 -19.44
CA GLY A 150 -8.54 -5.81 -19.14
C GLY A 150 -9.23 -4.66 -18.41
N HIS A 151 -10.47 -4.90 -17.96
CA HIS A 151 -11.38 -3.83 -17.54
C HIS A 151 -10.84 -3.02 -16.35
N MET A 152 -10.27 -3.67 -15.33
CA MET A 152 -9.67 -2.98 -14.17
C MET A 152 -8.49 -2.05 -14.55
N GLY A 153 -7.84 -2.26 -15.69
CA GLY A 153 -6.72 -1.46 -16.18
C GLY A 153 -7.12 -0.22 -17.00
N ASP A 154 -8.40 -0.10 -17.38
CA ASP A 154 -8.94 1.10 -18.04
C ASP A 154 -9.94 1.81 -17.10
N PRO A 155 -9.64 3.06 -16.67
CA PRO A 155 -10.56 3.88 -15.88
C PRO A 155 -11.98 4.04 -16.43
N ASP A 156 -12.20 3.94 -17.75
CA ASP A 156 -13.53 4.08 -18.35
C ASP A 156 -14.41 2.83 -18.10
N TYR A 157 -13.80 1.69 -17.77
CA TYR A 157 -14.49 0.40 -17.63
C TYR A 157 -14.23 -0.33 -16.29
N ALA A 158 -13.28 0.13 -15.48
CA ALA A 158 -12.86 -0.58 -14.27
C ALA A 158 -14.00 -0.82 -13.26
N ALA A 159 -14.92 0.13 -13.10
CA ALA A 159 -16.04 0.03 -12.17
C ALA A 159 -17.05 -1.08 -12.48
N PHE A 160 -17.02 -1.67 -13.69
CA PHE A 160 -17.82 -2.85 -14.01
C PHE A 160 -17.27 -4.12 -13.38
N ASP A 161 -15.96 -4.24 -13.14
CA ASP A 161 -15.39 -5.42 -12.48
C ASP A 161 -15.77 -5.43 -10.99
N PRO A 162 -16.38 -6.50 -10.44
CA PRO A 162 -16.74 -6.56 -9.03
C PRO A 162 -15.57 -6.32 -8.05
N LEU A 163 -14.33 -6.60 -8.47
CA LEU A 163 -13.11 -6.33 -7.70
C LEU A 163 -12.94 -4.84 -7.36
N PHE A 164 -13.38 -3.94 -8.25
CA PHE A 164 -13.30 -2.49 -8.08
C PHE A 164 -13.77 -2.04 -6.70
N TRP A 165 -14.91 -2.55 -6.26
CA TRP A 165 -15.54 -2.15 -5.00
C TRP A 165 -14.77 -2.64 -3.77
N LEU A 166 -14.12 -3.81 -3.85
CA LEU A 166 -13.25 -4.32 -2.77
C LEU A 166 -11.93 -3.55 -2.68
N HIS A 167 -11.38 -3.17 -3.84
CA HIS A 167 -10.19 -2.32 -3.94
C HIS A 167 -10.47 -0.91 -3.38
N HIS A 168 -11.53 -0.24 -3.84
CA HIS A 168 -11.92 1.11 -3.39
C HIS A 168 -12.36 1.16 -1.93
N THR A 169 -12.94 0.10 -1.38
CA THR A 169 -13.19 0.01 0.08
C THR A 169 -11.87 -0.03 0.87
N ASN A 170 -10.77 -0.58 0.32
CA ASN A 170 -9.46 -0.49 0.98
C ASN A 170 -8.80 0.88 0.83
N VAL A 171 -8.99 1.56 -0.30
CA VAL A 171 -8.52 2.94 -0.50
C VAL A 171 -9.21 3.90 0.49
N ASP A 172 -10.53 3.76 0.67
CA ASP A 172 -11.28 4.49 1.70
C ASP A 172 -10.80 4.14 3.12
N ARG A 173 -10.50 2.86 3.41
CA ARG A 173 -9.89 2.45 4.68
C ARG A 173 -8.52 3.10 4.94
N GLN A 174 -7.63 3.08 3.94
CA GLN A 174 -6.33 3.71 4.03
C GLN A 174 -6.47 5.23 4.23
N PHE A 175 -7.42 5.88 3.54
CA PHE A 175 -7.72 7.30 3.77
C PHE A 175 -8.22 7.57 5.20
N ALA A 176 -9.16 6.77 5.72
CA ALA A 176 -9.65 6.90 7.09
C ALA A 176 -8.56 6.69 8.15
N ILE A 177 -7.61 5.77 7.90
CA ILE A 177 -6.39 5.59 8.72
C ILE A 177 -5.52 6.83 8.66
N TRP A 178 -5.23 7.38 7.48
CA TRP A 178 -4.45 8.59 7.31
C TRP A 178 -5.09 9.81 7.99
N GLN A 179 -6.42 9.97 7.89
CA GLN A 179 -7.17 11.04 8.56
C GLN A 179 -7.07 10.95 10.09
N ALA A 180 -7.06 9.74 10.65
CA ALA A 180 -6.88 9.54 12.09
C ALA A 180 -5.48 10.00 12.55
N LEU A 181 -4.45 9.76 11.73
CA LEU A 181 -3.08 10.23 11.99
C LEU A 181 -2.90 11.73 11.73
N ASN A 182 -3.67 12.31 10.80
CA ASN A 182 -3.57 13.70 10.36
C ASN A 182 -4.91 14.47 10.51
N PRO A 183 -5.49 14.58 11.73
CA PRO A 183 -6.87 15.03 11.94
C PRO A 183 -7.12 16.52 11.61
N THR A 184 -6.07 17.32 11.45
CA THR A 184 -6.14 18.72 11.00
C THR A 184 -5.94 18.88 9.50
N SER A 185 -5.53 17.83 8.79
CA SER A 185 -5.17 17.87 7.38
C SER A 185 -6.33 17.44 6.49
N TYR A 186 -6.98 18.43 5.86
CA TYR A 186 -8.10 18.23 4.94
C TYR A 186 -8.31 19.45 4.03
N ALA A 187 -7.27 20.25 3.83
CA ALA A 187 -7.36 21.52 3.12
C ALA A 187 -7.52 21.28 1.62
N ILE A 188 -8.75 21.45 1.13
CA ILE A 188 -9.08 21.48 -0.29
C ILE A 188 -9.34 22.94 -0.65
N ASN A 189 -8.43 23.53 -1.43
CA ASN A 189 -8.57 24.88 -1.97
C ASN A 189 -7.66 25.04 -3.19
N LYS A 190 -8.03 24.39 -4.31
CA LYS A 190 -7.30 24.48 -5.57
C LYS A 190 -8.30 24.76 -6.69
N PRO A 191 -7.96 25.57 -7.71
CA PRO A 191 -8.80 25.62 -8.90
C PRO A 191 -8.90 24.22 -9.48
N SER A 192 -10.11 23.77 -9.81
CA SER A 192 -10.27 22.66 -10.75
C SER A 192 -9.52 23.05 -11.99
N SER A 193 -8.43 22.34 -12.28
CA SER A 193 -7.59 22.63 -13.45
C SER A 193 -8.50 22.73 -14.67
N ASP A 194 -9.22 21.64 -14.94
CA ASP A 194 -10.02 21.50 -16.15
C ASP A 194 -11.37 20.78 -15.99
N GLY A 195 -11.86 20.64 -14.75
CA GLY A 195 -13.21 20.17 -14.47
C GLY A 195 -13.38 18.64 -14.47
N THR A 196 -14.63 18.21 -14.32
CA THR A 196 -15.08 16.80 -14.42
C THR A 196 -16.31 16.73 -15.32
N PHE A 197 -17.09 15.64 -15.28
CA PHE A 197 -18.41 15.60 -15.93
C PHE A 197 -19.38 16.65 -15.33
N SER A 198 -19.16 17.08 -14.09
CA SER A 198 -20.09 17.96 -13.34
C SER A 198 -19.46 19.21 -12.73
N ILE A 199 -18.13 19.31 -12.71
CA ILE A 199 -17.37 20.48 -12.26
C ILE A 199 -16.84 21.19 -13.50
N GLU A 200 -17.04 22.50 -13.61
CA GLU A 200 -16.51 23.28 -14.74
C GLU A 200 -14.98 23.47 -14.64
N SER A 201 -14.32 23.56 -15.79
CA SER A 201 -12.90 23.94 -15.88
C SER A 201 -12.67 25.32 -15.27
N GLY A 202 -11.64 25.44 -14.42
CA GLY A 202 -11.33 26.68 -13.70
C GLY A 202 -12.21 26.95 -12.47
N ALA A 203 -13.25 26.16 -12.20
CA ALA A 203 -14.08 26.32 -11.00
C ALA A 203 -13.25 26.03 -9.74
N GLN A 204 -13.34 26.86 -8.70
CA GLN A 204 -12.58 26.61 -7.47
C GLN A 204 -13.10 25.35 -6.76
N GLU A 205 -12.24 24.36 -6.57
CA GLU A 205 -12.55 23.18 -5.76
C GLU A 205 -12.17 23.46 -4.29
N THR A 206 -13.18 23.31 -3.43
CA THR A 206 -13.08 23.46 -1.99
C THR A 206 -13.63 22.21 -1.30
N SER A 207 -13.50 22.13 0.03
CA SER A 207 -14.14 21.06 0.81
C SER A 207 -15.68 21.07 0.75
N THR A 208 -16.27 22.17 0.28
CA THR A 208 -17.70 22.38 0.08
C THR A 208 -18.17 22.17 -1.37
N THR A 209 -17.28 21.84 -2.31
CA THR A 209 -17.65 21.49 -3.69
C THR A 209 -18.55 20.25 -3.72
N ALA A 210 -19.55 20.28 -4.58
CA ALA A 210 -20.55 19.22 -4.70
C ALA A 210 -19.96 17.95 -5.35
N LEU A 211 -19.97 16.84 -4.60
CA LEU A 211 -19.59 15.51 -5.06
C LEU A 211 -20.76 14.88 -5.84
N THR A 212 -21.04 15.38 -7.04
CA THR A 212 -22.11 14.83 -7.88
C THR A 212 -21.68 13.46 -8.47
N PRO A 213 -22.62 12.54 -8.79
CA PRO A 213 -24.07 12.66 -8.65
C PRO A 213 -24.60 12.24 -7.26
N PHE A 214 -23.75 12.16 -6.24
CA PHE A 214 -24.11 11.57 -4.94
C PHE A 214 -24.96 12.53 -4.09
N ASN A 215 -26.28 12.35 -4.15
CA ASN A 215 -27.23 13.10 -3.31
C ASN A 215 -26.98 12.84 -1.81
N ASN A 216 -27.06 13.89 -1.00
CA ASN A 216 -27.01 13.78 0.45
C ASN A 216 -28.31 13.18 1.03
N ALA A 217 -28.31 12.92 2.34
CA ALA A 217 -29.46 12.32 3.03
C ALA A 217 -30.81 13.07 2.87
N THR A 218 -30.81 14.33 2.42
CA THR A 218 -32.04 15.09 2.15
C THR A 218 -32.62 14.85 0.75
N GLY A 219 -31.83 14.30 -0.17
CA GLY A 219 -32.18 14.15 -1.60
C GLY A 219 -32.26 15.47 -2.38
N LYS A 220 -31.96 16.62 -1.77
CA LYS A 220 -32.11 17.96 -2.39
C LYS A 220 -30.79 18.60 -2.86
N THR A 221 -29.66 18.16 -2.29
CA THR A 221 -28.33 18.62 -2.67
C THR A 221 -27.38 17.43 -2.70
N TYR A 222 -26.19 17.61 -3.28
CA TYR A 222 -25.14 16.60 -3.24
C TYR A 222 -24.42 16.57 -1.89
N TRP A 223 -23.68 15.50 -1.65
CA TRP A 223 -22.63 15.45 -0.63
C TRP A 223 -21.49 16.42 -0.98
N THR A 224 -20.67 16.74 0.01
CA THR A 224 -19.43 17.52 -0.12
C THR A 224 -18.31 16.80 0.60
N SER A 225 -17.04 17.14 0.32
CA SER A 225 -15.89 16.54 1.01
C SER A 225 -15.97 16.73 2.53
N ASP A 226 -16.50 17.87 3.02
CA ASP A 226 -16.78 18.08 4.45
C ASP A 226 -17.86 17.14 5.00
N GLY A 227 -18.95 16.93 4.25
CA GLY A 227 -20.04 16.05 4.66
C GLY A 227 -19.66 14.56 4.73
N VAL A 228 -18.73 14.13 3.87
CA VAL A 228 -18.23 12.74 3.84
C VAL A 228 -16.97 12.51 4.65
N ARG A 229 -16.42 13.55 5.29
CA ARG A 229 -15.13 13.52 5.99
C ARG A 229 -15.04 12.44 7.09
N SER A 230 -16.16 11.99 7.64
CA SER A 230 -16.21 10.95 8.67
C SER A 230 -17.07 9.78 8.23
N THR A 231 -16.52 8.57 8.30
CA THR A 231 -17.19 7.31 7.92
C THR A 231 -18.47 7.07 8.74
N VAL A 232 -18.54 7.58 9.98
CA VAL A 232 -19.70 7.40 10.86
C VAL A 232 -20.95 8.13 10.36
N THR A 233 -20.81 9.13 9.47
CA THR A 233 -21.94 9.75 8.73
C THR A 233 -22.74 8.69 7.95
N PHE A 234 -22.07 7.61 7.54
CA PHE A 234 -22.63 6.50 6.77
C PHE A 234 -22.76 5.21 7.59
N ASN A 235 -22.72 5.30 8.93
CA ASN A 235 -22.83 4.18 9.86
C ASN A 235 -21.78 3.06 9.67
N TYR A 236 -20.55 3.39 9.26
CA TYR A 236 -19.44 2.42 9.23
C TYR A 236 -18.14 3.00 9.81
N ALA A 237 -17.22 2.10 10.17
CA ALA A 237 -15.82 2.39 10.45
C ALA A 237 -15.00 1.10 10.24
N TYR A 238 -13.69 1.24 10.07
CA TYR A 238 -12.76 0.12 9.94
C TYR A 238 -12.25 -0.32 11.31
N PRO A 239 -11.72 -1.54 11.48
CA PRO A 239 -11.23 -2.02 12.78
C PRO A 239 -10.24 -1.07 13.46
N GLU A 240 -9.43 -0.36 12.67
CA GLU A 240 -8.43 0.60 13.10
C GLU A 240 -9.03 1.95 13.51
N THR A 241 -10.15 2.37 12.90
CA THR A 241 -10.67 3.75 13.01
C THR A 241 -11.79 3.93 14.02
N GLN A 242 -11.97 2.98 14.95
CA GLN A 242 -13.03 2.97 15.96
C GLN A 242 -12.67 3.86 17.17
N GLN A 243 -12.58 5.19 16.95
CA GLN A 243 -12.15 6.18 17.96
C GLN A 243 -12.88 6.04 19.30
N TRP A 244 -14.16 5.68 19.31
CA TRP A 244 -14.98 5.50 20.52
C TRP A 244 -14.53 4.36 21.45
N LYS A 245 -13.59 3.50 21.03
CA LYS A 245 -12.95 2.51 21.89
C LYS A 245 -11.87 3.08 22.82
N PHE A 246 -11.49 4.36 22.65
CA PHE A 246 -10.37 4.98 23.36
C PHE A 246 -10.84 6.20 24.17
N PRO A 247 -10.35 6.37 25.42
CA PRO A 247 -10.74 7.50 26.26
C PRO A 247 -10.11 8.83 25.83
N THR A 248 -9.04 8.81 25.03
CA THR A 248 -8.40 10.03 24.50
C THR A 248 -7.99 9.89 23.04
N VAL A 249 -7.96 11.01 22.32
CA VAL A 249 -7.49 11.08 20.92
C VAL A 249 -6.04 10.59 20.80
N GLN A 250 -5.18 10.91 21.77
CA GLN A 250 -3.78 10.46 21.76
C GLN A 250 -3.64 8.93 21.84
N GLN A 251 -4.45 8.27 22.68
CA GLN A 251 -4.46 6.80 22.75
C GLN A 251 -5.02 6.17 21.48
N TYR A 252 -6.06 6.76 20.88
CA TYR A 252 -6.57 6.36 19.57
C TYR A 252 -5.49 6.49 18.49
N GLN A 253 -4.82 7.63 18.38
CA GLN A 253 -3.75 7.82 17.38
C GLN A 253 -2.58 6.85 17.59
N THR A 254 -2.22 6.57 18.85
CA THR A 254 -1.18 5.58 19.19
C THR A 254 -1.59 4.17 18.75
N SER A 255 -2.87 3.79 18.89
CA SER A 255 -3.36 2.49 18.43
C SER A 255 -3.43 2.38 16.90
N VAL A 256 -3.79 3.47 16.20
CA VAL A 256 -3.72 3.54 14.73
C VAL A 256 -2.28 3.42 14.23
N LEU A 257 -1.31 4.09 14.89
CA LEU A 257 0.11 3.93 14.60
C LEU A 257 0.60 2.49 14.80
N ALA A 258 0.17 1.84 15.87
CA ALA A 258 0.47 0.43 16.11
C ALA A 258 -0.15 -0.50 15.05
N ALA A 259 -1.36 -0.18 14.55
CA ALA A 259 -1.98 -0.90 13.44
C ALA A 259 -1.19 -0.72 12.14
N VAL A 260 -0.80 0.51 11.78
CA VAL A 260 0.05 0.80 10.61
C VAL A 260 1.41 0.08 10.71
N GLN A 261 2.05 0.09 11.89
CA GLN A 261 3.32 -0.63 12.12
C GLN A 261 3.17 -2.15 11.96
N LYS A 262 2.04 -2.71 12.40
CA LYS A 262 1.74 -4.14 12.30
C LYS A 262 1.39 -4.58 10.87
N LEU A 263 0.59 -3.79 10.16
CA LEU A 263 0.08 -4.13 8.83
C LEU A 263 1.11 -3.87 7.72
N TYR A 264 1.82 -2.75 7.82
CA TYR A 264 2.63 -2.21 6.72
C TYR A 264 4.13 -2.09 7.06
N GLY A 265 4.49 -2.05 8.35
CA GLY A 265 5.87 -1.88 8.81
C GLY A 265 6.79 -3.10 8.68
N ALA A 266 6.54 -4.05 7.77
CA ALA A 266 7.29 -5.31 7.69
C ALA A 266 8.80 -5.12 7.47
N THR A 267 9.18 -4.16 6.62
CA THR A 267 10.59 -3.80 6.37
C THR A 267 11.23 -3.20 7.62
N SER A 268 10.60 -2.20 8.25
CA SER A 268 11.14 -1.56 9.45
C SER A 268 11.17 -2.49 10.67
N ASN A 269 10.19 -3.39 10.81
CA ASN A 269 10.20 -4.46 11.82
C ASN A 269 11.44 -5.37 11.69
N GLN A 270 11.83 -5.73 10.46
CA GLN A 270 13.03 -6.53 10.23
C GLN A 270 14.33 -5.76 10.57
N PHE A 271 14.41 -4.46 10.26
CA PHE A 271 15.54 -3.63 10.72
C PHE A 271 15.61 -3.57 12.25
N MET A 272 14.49 -3.28 12.92
CA MET A 272 14.46 -3.23 14.38
C MET A 272 14.87 -4.56 15.02
N GLN A 273 14.44 -5.69 14.44
CA GLN A 273 14.89 -7.02 14.87
C GLN A 273 16.41 -7.22 14.68
N LEU A 274 16.97 -6.85 13.51
CA LEU A 274 18.41 -6.94 13.23
C LEU A 274 19.25 -6.05 14.16
N MET A 275 18.70 -4.91 14.58
CA MET A 275 19.36 -3.91 15.42
C MET A 275 19.08 -4.09 16.92
N GLY A 276 18.30 -5.11 17.32
CA GLY A 276 17.96 -5.39 18.72
C GLY A 276 16.97 -4.40 19.36
N VAL A 277 16.26 -3.59 18.56
CA VAL A 277 15.28 -2.59 19.02
C VAL A 277 13.90 -3.24 19.18
N GLN A 278 13.26 -2.99 20.32
CA GLN A 278 11.85 -3.35 20.52
C GLN A 278 10.95 -2.17 20.17
N THR A 279 9.94 -2.41 19.34
CA THR A 279 8.88 -1.43 19.01
C THR A 279 8.01 -1.09 20.22
N ALA A 280 7.36 0.06 20.17
CA ALA A 280 6.13 0.30 20.91
C ALA A 280 5.16 -0.88 20.71
N ALA A 281 4.77 -1.53 21.80
CA ALA A 281 3.70 -2.51 21.76
C ALA A 281 2.38 -1.78 21.46
N ALA A 282 1.48 -2.41 20.70
CA ALA A 282 0.09 -1.99 20.72
C ALA A 282 -0.40 -2.09 22.18
N SER A 283 -0.92 -0.99 22.73
CA SER A 283 -1.72 -1.06 23.95
C SER A 283 -2.82 -2.10 23.71
N GLU A 284 -2.91 -3.12 24.56
CA GLU A 284 -3.91 -4.19 24.38
C GLU A 284 -5.30 -3.55 24.21
N PRO A 285 -6.15 -4.08 23.30
CA PRO A 285 -7.50 -3.58 23.16
C PRO A 285 -8.19 -3.71 24.52
N ILE A 286 -8.57 -2.57 25.11
CA ILE A 286 -9.26 -2.52 26.40
C ILE A 286 -10.45 -3.49 26.30
N ALA A 287 -10.44 -4.52 27.15
CA ALA A 287 -11.49 -5.52 27.18
C ALA A 287 -12.82 -4.81 27.40
N VAL A 288 -13.67 -4.81 26.37
CA VAL A 288 -14.98 -4.17 26.43
C VAL A 288 -15.82 -4.94 27.43
N GLN A 289 -15.97 -4.38 28.64
CA GLN A 289 -17.07 -4.79 29.52
C GLN A 289 -18.37 -4.38 28.83
N ALA A 290 -18.94 -5.31 28.07
CA ALA A 290 -20.26 -5.16 27.51
C ALA A 290 -21.28 -5.15 28.67
N SER A 291 -21.59 -3.96 29.17
CA SER A 291 -22.75 -3.76 30.04
C SER A 291 -23.98 -4.30 29.30
N GLN A 292 -24.61 -5.33 29.86
CA GLN A 292 -25.80 -5.94 29.26
C GLN A 292 -26.91 -4.89 29.18
N ILE A 293 -27.18 -4.41 27.96
CA ILE A 293 -28.43 -3.69 27.68
C ILE A 293 -29.52 -4.75 27.70
N VAL A 294 -30.33 -4.73 28.76
CA VAL A 294 -31.51 -5.58 28.90
C VAL A 294 -32.52 -5.16 27.83
N ALA A 295 -32.65 -5.97 26.79
CA ALA A 295 -33.79 -5.93 25.88
C ALA A 295 -34.82 -6.95 26.38
N ASP A 296 -35.95 -6.45 26.84
CA ASP A 296 -37.08 -7.23 27.35
C ASP A 296 -37.85 -7.91 26.20
N GLY A 297 -38.54 -9.03 26.46
CA GLY A 297 -39.57 -9.57 25.55
C GLY A 297 -39.30 -10.89 24.79
N SER A 298 -39.39 -12.01 25.51
CA SER A 298 -40.04 -13.28 25.08
C SER A 298 -39.93 -13.78 23.62
N ASN A 299 -39.18 -14.88 23.39
CA ASN A 299 -39.78 -16.23 23.39
C ASN A 299 -38.76 -17.38 23.21
N THR A 300 -39.15 -18.55 23.74
CA THR A 300 -38.54 -19.89 23.69
C THR A 300 -38.25 -20.39 22.26
N ALA A 301 -37.30 -21.30 21.95
CA ALA A 301 -36.33 -22.12 22.71
C ALA A 301 -35.07 -22.35 21.80
N GLN A 302 -34.08 -23.25 22.00
CA GLN A 302 -33.86 -24.37 22.93
C GLN A 302 -32.34 -24.64 23.11
N LYS A 303 -31.96 -25.71 23.84
CA LYS A 303 -30.57 -26.09 24.18
C LYS A 303 -30.15 -27.40 23.46
N PRO A 304 -28.90 -27.55 23.01
CA PRO A 304 -28.27 -28.87 22.87
C PRO A 304 -27.40 -29.26 24.08
N ILE A 305 -27.54 -30.53 24.46
CA ILE A 305 -26.63 -31.35 25.28
C ILE A 305 -25.76 -32.13 24.24
N GLY A 306 -24.52 -32.58 24.45
CA GLY A 306 -23.58 -32.58 25.58
C GLY A 306 -22.36 -33.45 25.18
N ASP A 307 -21.33 -33.54 26.03
CA ASP A 307 -20.03 -34.16 25.69
C ASP A 307 -20.05 -35.68 25.48
N GLY A 308 -19.09 -36.18 24.68
CA GLY A 308 -18.75 -37.60 24.51
C GLY A 308 -17.30 -37.75 24.03
N ALA A 309 -16.52 -38.66 24.64
CA ALA A 309 -15.06 -38.57 24.67
C ALA A 309 -14.28 -39.54 23.75
N ALA A 310 -13.04 -39.10 23.45
CA ALA A 310 -11.80 -39.88 23.23
C ALA A 310 -11.66 -40.88 22.06
N SER A 311 -10.70 -40.62 21.17
CA SER A 311 -9.53 -41.51 20.97
C SER A 311 -8.42 -40.85 20.10
N SER A 312 -7.19 -41.32 20.29
CA SER A 312 -5.93 -41.01 19.58
C SER A 312 -5.18 -42.36 19.43
N PRO A 313 -4.15 -42.56 18.56
CA PRO A 313 -2.91 -41.75 18.53
C PRO A 313 -2.13 -41.66 17.18
N GLY A 314 -0.93 -41.03 17.21
CA GLY A 314 0.13 -41.05 16.16
C GLY A 314 0.61 -39.65 15.75
N GLU A 315 1.51 -38.99 16.50
CA GLU A 315 3.00 -38.98 16.33
C GLU A 315 3.47 -38.38 14.96
N HIS A 316 4.39 -37.41 14.88
CA HIS A 316 5.64 -37.21 15.63
C HIS A 316 5.99 -35.73 15.95
N LYS A 317 6.84 -35.51 16.98
CA LYS A 317 7.51 -34.23 17.30
C LYS A 317 8.98 -34.24 16.90
N ILE A 318 9.43 -33.16 16.25
CA ILE A 318 10.82 -32.73 15.98
C ILE A 318 10.77 -31.18 15.95
N LEU A 319 11.67 -30.36 16.53
CA LEU A 319 12.92 -30.56 17.28
C LEU A 319 13.02 -29.50 18.41
N SER A 320 13.42 -29.86 19.64
CA SER A 320 13.88 -28.88 20.66
C SER A 320 14.78 -29.54 21.71
N ASN A 321 16.11 -29.40 21.56
CA ASN A 321 17.10 -29.68 22.61
C ASN A 321 18.49 -29.22 22.16
N LEU A 322 18.97 -28.09 22.69
CA LEU A 322 20.39 -27.72 22.78
C LEU A 322 20.49 -26.41 23.59
N LEU A 323 20.87 -26.52 24.87
CA LEU A 323 21.54 -25.52 25.72
C LEU A 323 21.27 -25.82 27.21
N GLN A 324 22.01 -26.79 27.78
CA GLN A 324 22.37 -26.82 29.20
C GLN A 324 23.39 -27.94 29.46
N ASN A 325 24.66 -27.56 29.66
CA ASN A 325 25.59 -28.27 30.55
C ASN A 325 26.94 -27.56 30.65
N SER A 326 27.22 -26.97 31.82
CA SER A 326 28.43 -27.27 32.61
C SER A 326 28.31 -26.60 33.98
N ALA A 327 28.87 -27.23 35.00
CA ALA A 327 28.55 -26.96 36.40
C ALA A 327 29.74 -26.47 37.24
N LYS A 328 29.39 -25.91 38.40
CA LYS A 328 30.24 -25.35 39.47
C LYS A 328 31.36 -26.29 39.95
N THR A 329 32.46 -25.70 40.42
CA THR A 329 33.23 -26.17 41.60
C THR A 329 33.68 -24.97 42.45
N ASN A 330 34.11 -25.20 43.70
CA ASN A 330 34.18 -24.19 44.77
C ASN A 330 35.32 -24.51 45.76
N ALA A 331 36.21 -23.55 46.10
CA ALA A 331 37.11 -23.60 47.28
C ALA A 331 37.84 -22.26 47.55
N LYS A 332 38.26 -22.02 48.81
CA LYS A 332 38.94 -20.81 49.37
C LYS A 332 40.37 -21.16 49.90
N PRO A 333 41.07 -20.36 50.76
CA PRO A 333 41.72 -19.04 50.54
C PRO A 333 43.20 -18.98 51.07
N VAL A 334 43.95 -17.88 50.85
CA VAL A 334 45.13 -17.49 51.67
C VAL A 334 45.31 -15.95 51.72
N ASP A 335 45.77 -15.41 52.86
CA ASP A 335 45.99 -13.98 53.18
C ASP A 335 47.29 -13.36 52.59
N ALA A 336 47.34 -12.01 52.47
CA ALA A 336 48.23 -11.17 53.31
C ALA A 336 48.31 -9.65 52.91
N ALA A 337 47.88 -8.80 53.85
CA ALA A 337 48.57 -7.59 54.35
C ALA A 337 48.74 -6.27 53.52
N ARG A 338 48.06 -5.24 54.05
CA ARG A 338 48.53 -3.88 54.45
C ARG A 338 48.63 -2.73 53.42
N GLY A 339 48.00 -1.62 53.79
CA GLY A 339 48.08 -0.29 53.17
C GLY A 339 46.95 0.61 53.66
N GLU A 340 47.08 1.16 54.86
CA GLU A 340 46.11 2.12 55.43
C GLU A 340 46.25 3.49 54.76
N GLU A 341 45.14 4.09 54.34
CA GLU A 341 44.93 5.53 54.45
C GLU A 341 43.41 5.82 54.49
N ASP A 342 43.01 6.72 55.39
CA ASP A 342 41.64 6.85 55.90
C ASP A 342 40.91 8.03 55.26
N PHE A 343 39.75 7.76 54.65
CA PHE A 343 38.77 8.76 54.24
C PHE A 343 37.34 8.19 54.27
N GLU A 344 36.88 7.70 55.42
CA GLU A 344 35.42 7.58 55.68
C GLU A 344 34.77 8.97 55.84
N SER A 345 34.65 9.71 54.74
CA SER A 345 33.88 10.96 54.71
C SER A 345 33.19 11.27 53.39
N GLU A 346 32.78 10.27 52.59
CA GLU A 346 31.88 10.50 51.44
C GLU A 346 31.02 9.30 51.01
N ILE A 347 30.49 8.53 51.97
CA ILE A 347 29.40 7.57 51.68
C ILE A 347 28.06 8.33 51.72
N GLY A 348 27.40 8.47 50.57
CA GLY A 348 25.95 8.70 50.53
C GLY A 348 25.39 9.85 49.70
N LYS A 349 25.72 9.94 48.41
CA LYS A 349 24.77 10.41 47.37
C LYS A 349 24.92 9.61 46.08
N PRO A 350 23.87 8.89 45.62
CA PRO A 350 23.80 8.47 44.22
C PRO A 350 23.70 9.72 43.34
N SER A 351 24.55 9.81 42.33
CA SER A 351 24.38 10.76 41.23
C SER A 351 23.22 10.29 40.35
N GLU A 352 21.99 10.59 40.72
CA GLU A 352 20.84 10.41 39.83
C GLU A 352 20.98 11.28 38.57
N ASN A 353 20.45 10.78 37.45
CA ASN A 353 20.34 11.47 36.17
C ASN A 353 21.65 11.84 35.44
N SER A 354 22.50 10.84 35.23
CA SER A 354 23.01 10.63 33.86
C SER A 354 21.93 9.90 33.05
N SER A 355 20.94 10.64 32.56
CA SER A 355 20.08 10.12 31.50
C SER A 355 20.93 10.02 30.24
N ARG A 356 21.58 8.86 30.02
CA ARG A 356 22.14 8.52 28.71
C ARG A 356 21.00 8.62 27.69
N SER A 357 21.00 9.69 26.91
CA SER A 357 20.27 9.74 25.65
C SER A 357 20.85 8.63 24.78
N VAL A 358 20.18 7.47 24.78
CA VAL A 358 20.48 6.42 23.82
C VAL A 358 20.17 7.03 22.47
N GLU A 359 21.20 7.29 21.66
CA GLU A 359 21.00 7.86 20.34
C GLU A 359 20.05 6.93 19.54
N PRO A 360 19.08 7.48 18.81
CA PRO A 360 18.23 6.67 17.96
C PRO A 360 19.11 5.87 17.00
N ILE A 361 18.92 4.55 16.99
CA ILE A 361 19.56 3.69 16.00
C ILE A 361 18.92 4.05 14.66
N LYS A 362 19.73 4.15 13.61
CA LYS A 362 19.29 4.60 12.29
C LYS A 362 19.51 3.52 11.26
N TYR A 363 18.58 3.40 10.33
CA TYR A 363 18.80 2.75 9.05
C TYR A 363 18.41 3.70 7.92
N ARG A 364 18.71 3.32 6.69
CA ARG A 364 18.44 4.11 5.49
C ARG A 364 17.37 3.45 4.64
N GLU A 365 16.31 4.20 4.36
CA GLU A 365 15.28 3.82 3.40
C GLU A 365 15.69 4.35 2.02
N TYR A 366 15.60 3.50 0.99
CA TYR A 366 15.89 3.84 -0.40
C TYR A 366 14.62 3.69 -1.24
N ILE A 367 14.34 4.66 -2.10
CA ILE A 367 13.18 4.66 -2.98
C ILE A 367 13.56 5.12 -4.39
N VAL A 368 12.81 4.64 -5.39
CA VAL A 368 12.77 5.22 -6.73
C VAL A 368 11.62 6.21 -6.79
N ASN A 369 11.91 7.38 -7.35
CA ASN A 369 10.91 8.38 -7.72
C ASN A 369 10.74 8.41 -9.23
N ILE A 370 9.50 8.45 -9.69
CA ILE A 370 9.16 8.55 -11.11
C ILE A 370 8.30 9.79 -11.29
N ARG A 371 8.62 10.64 -12.27
CA ARG A 371 7.65 11.59 -12.86
C ARG A 371 7.51 11.36 -14.35
N ALA A 372 6.31 11.55 -14.89
CA ALA A 372 6.05 11.40 -16.31
C ALA A 372 4.85 12.27 -16.75
N PRO A 373 4.74 12.67 -18.04
CA PRO A 373 3.57 13.38 -18.53
C PRO A 373 2.42 12.40 -18.77
N LYS A 374 1.27 12.64 -18.14
CA LYS A 374 0.16 11.67 -18.05
C LYS A 374 -0.35 11.17 -19.40
N HIS A 375 -0.46 12.05 -20.39
CA HIS A 375 -1.16 11.75 -21.66
C HIS A 375 -0.24 11.53 -22.87
N ILE A 376 1.09 11.55 -22.70
CA ILE A 376 2.06 11.65 -23.81
C ILE A 376 2.00 10.48 -24.82
N LEU A 377 1.69 9.26 -24.37
CA LEU A 377 1.54 8.08 -25.23
C LEU A 377 0.08 7.83 -25.69
N HIS A 378 -0.82 8.80 -25.48
CA HIS A 378 -2.23 8.76 -25.86
C HIS A 378 -3.05 7.57 -25.30
N GLN A 379 -2.56 6.87 -24.28
CA GLN A 379 -3.24 5.78 -23.60
C GLN A 379 -2.58 5.51 -22.24
N THR A 380 -3.13 4.56 -21.46
CA THR A 380 -2.45 4.04 -20.28
C THR A 380 -1.11 3.42 -20.68
N TYR A 381 -0.03 3.94 -20.13
CA TYR A 381 1.27 3.31 -20.12
C TYR A 381 1.76 3.09 -18.69
N ARG A 382 2.66 2.12 -18.55
CA ARG A 382 3.27 1.66 -17.30
C ARG A 382 4.77 1.90 -17.35
N VAL A 383 5.36 2.36 -16.26
CA VAL A 383 6.81 2.38 -16.05
C VAL A 383 7.11 1.30 -15.01
N ARG A 384 7.84 0.26 -15.42
CA ARG A 384 8.26 -0.82 -14.52
C ARG A 384 9.70 -0.62 -14.11
N ILE A 385 9.96 -0.80 -12.82
CA ILE A 385 11.30 -0.82 -12.25
C ILE A 385 11.70 -2.28 -12.00
N PHE A 386 12.94 -2.60 -12.35
CA PHE A 386 13.55 -3.91 -12.19
C PHE A 386 14.83 -3.80 -11.37
N LEU A 387 15.14 -4.84 -10.59
CA LEU A 387 16.43 -4.96 -9.91
C LEU A 387 17.06 -6.33 -10.20
N GLY A 388 18.24 -6.30 -10.80
CA GLY A 388 18.93 -7.50 -11.31
C GLY A 388 18.53 -7.82 -12.76
N ASP A 389 18.87 -9.03 -13.18
CA ASP A 389 18.52 -9.54 -14.51
C ASP A 389 17.00 -9.76 -14.62
N PHE A 390 16.44 -9.50 -15.80
CA PHE A 390 15.03 -9.69 -16.13
C PHE A 390 14.89 -10.15 -17.59
N ASP A 391 13.79 -10.85 -17.91
CA ASP A 391 13.55 -11.33 -19.28
C ASP A 391 13.38 -10.17 -20.26
N SER A 392 13.76 -10.38 -21.52
CA SER A 392 13.53 -9.41 -22.59
C SER A 392 12.07 -9.34 -23.08
N ASP A 393 11.24 -10.36 -22.83
CA ASP A 393 9.84 -10.40 -23.27
C ASP A 393 8.92 -9.58 -22.33
N PRO A 394 8.31 -8.47 -22.82
CA PRO A 394 7.40 -7.63 -22.03
C PRO A 394 6.18 -8.35 -21.47
N ALA A 395 5.77 -9.48 -22.06
CA ALA A 395 4.64 -10.28 -21.59
C ALA A 395 4.90 -10.93 -20.21
N THR A 396 6.17 -11.06 -19.80
CA THR A 396 6.57 -11.64 -18.51
C THR A 396 6.68 -10.60 -17.39
N TRP A 397 6.82 -9.31 -17.72
CA TRP A 397 7.27 -8.30 -16.75
C TRP A 397 6.26 -7.99 -15.64
N ALA A 398 4.97 -8.26 -15.84
CA ALA A 398 3.96 -8.06 -14.80
C ALA A 398 4.08 -9.05 -13.62
N THR A 399 4.67 -10.23 -13.86
CA THR A 399 4.71 -11.34 -12.91
C THR A 399 6.13 -11.76 -12.49
N ALA A 400 7.17 -11.18 -13.10
CA ALA A 400 8.56 -11.51 -12.81
C ALA A 400 9.02 -11.02 -11.43
N GLU A 401 9.73 -11.86 -10.67
CA GLU A 401 10.30 -11.51 -9.35
C GLU A 401 11.29 -10.33 -9.41
N SER A 402 11.92 -10.12 -10.58
CA SER A 402 12.79 -8.97 -10.85
C SER A 402 12.05 -7.63 -10.87
N THR A 403 10.72 -7.63 -11.09
CA THR A 403 9.89 -6.42 -11.20
C THR A 403 9.48 -5.94 -9.81
N ILE A 404 10.27 -5.02 -9.27
CA ILE A 404 10.09 -4.51 -7.90
C ILE A 404 8.95 -3.49 -7.75
N GLY A 405 8.39 -2.98 -8.85
CA GLY A 405 7.30 -2.02 -8.81
C GLY A 405 6.84 -1.52 -10.18
N THR A 406 5.54 -1.29 -10.32
CA THR A 406 4.92 -0.57 -11.43
C THR A 406 4.43 0.82 -11.02
N PHE A 407 4.68 1.82 -11.87
CA PHE A 407 3.99 3.10 -11.88
C PHE A 407 3.07 3.18 -13.10
N SER A 408 1.85 3.68 -12.92
CA SER A 408 0.82 3.70 -13.97
C SER A 408 0.24 5.09 -14.21
N SER A 409 0.17 5.47 -15.48
CA SER A 409 -0.18 6.83 -15.89
C SER A 409 -1.69 7.12 -15.94
N PHE A 410 -2.48 6.17 -16.42
CA PHE A 410 -3.87 6.41 -16.87
C PHE A 410 -3.99 7.59 -17.85
N GLY A 411 -3.09 7.62 -18.82
CA GLY A 411 -3.20 8.47 -19.99
C GLY A 411 -4.42 8.13 -20.86
N LYS A 412 -4.89 9.13 -21.59
CA LYS A 412 -6.02 9.03 -22.53
C LYS A 412 -5.68 9.78 -23.82
N ASN A 413 -6.18 9.30 -24.96
CA ASN A 413 -5.96 9.93 -26.26
C ASN A 413 -6.77 11.24 -26.35
N PRO A 414 -6.12 12.42 -26.45
CA PRO A 414 -6.83 13.69 -26.52
C PRO A 414 -7.66 13.86 -27.80
N ALA A 415 -7.41 13.07 -28.86
CA ALA A 415 -8.16 13.12 -30.11
C ALA A 415 -9.42 12.24 -30.12
N THR A 416 -9.57 11.29 -29.18
CA THR A 416 -10.71 10.34 -29.16
C THR A 416 -11.44 10.25 -27.82
N THR A 417 -10.89 10.81 -26.74
CA THR A 417 -11.55 10.79 -25.43
C THR A 417 -12.65 11.85 -25.32
N SER A 418 -13.78 11.49 -24.72
CA SER A 418 -14.81 12.44 -24.31
C SER A 418 -14.46 13.20 -23.01
N CYS A 419 -13.35 12.82 -22.35
CA CYS A 419 -12.87 13.45 -21.13
C CYS A 419 -12.24 14.83 -21.43
N GLY A 420 -13.03 15.91 -21.32
CA GLY A 420 -12.55 17.28 -21.56
C GLY A 420 -11.33 17.66 -20.72
N LYS A 421 -11.28 17.22 -19.45
CA LYS A 421 -10.11 17.35 -18.57
C LYS A 421 -8.86 16.72 -19.18
N CYS A 422 -8.97 15.49 -19.68
CA CYS A 422 -7.86 14.73 -20.25
C CYS A 422 -7.28 15.38 -21.51
N ILE A 423 -8.11 16.00 -22.35
CA ILE A 423 -7.67 16.74 -23.54
C ILE A 423 -6.79 17.93 -23.15
N LYS A 424 -7.20 18.67 -22.11
CA LYS A 424 -6.46 19.85 -21.64
C LYS A 424 -5.24 19.51 -20.80
N ASP A 425 -5.33 18.46 -19.96
CA ASP A 425 -4.20 17.87 -19.26
C ASP A 425 -3.10 17.43 -20.24
N ALA A 426 -3.46 16.89 -21.41
CA ALA A 426 -2.51 16.63 -22.49
C ALA A 426 -1.91 17.91 -23.06
N ALA A 427 -2.75 18.91 -23.39
CA ALA A 427 -2.31 20.18 -23.98
C ALA A 427 -1.36 21.01 -23.09
N ARG A 428 -1.46 20.86 -21.75
CA ARG A 428 -0.58 21.50 -20.76
C ARG A 428 0.54 20.60 -20.23
N SER A 429 0.69 19.40 -20.81
CA SER A 429 1.67 18.39 -20.38
C SER A 429 1.62 18.09 -18.88
N LEU A 430 0.44 17.77 -18.33
CA LEU A 430 0.25 17.43 -16.92
C LEU A 430 1.26 16.34 -16.50
N MET A 431 2.16 16.72 -15.59
CA MET A 431 3.09 15.81 -14.95
C MET A 431 2.42 15.12 -13.75
N ILE A 432 2.65 13.82 -13.65
CA ILE A 432 2.25 12.97 -12.53
C ILE A 432 3.48 12.28 -11.96
N SER A 433 3.43 11.87 -10.70
CA SER A 433 4.51 11.18 -10.00
C SER A 433 4.06 9.95 -9.23
N GLY A 434 5.02 9.09 -8.91
CA GLY A 434 4.84 7.98 -7.97
C GLY A 434 6.18 7.52 -7.40
N THR A 435 6.10 6.65 -6.40
CA THR A 435 7.25 6.15 -5.64
C THR A 435 7.28 4.62 -5.61
N ILE A 436 8.45 4.01 -5.73
CA ILE A 436 8.66 2.56 -5.61
C ILE A 436 9.76 2.29 -4.58
N PRO A 437 9.47 1.67 -3.43
CA PRO A 437 10.47 1.32 -2.42
C PRO A 437 11.49 0.29 -2.90
N LEU A 438 12.78 0.54 -2.62
CA LEU A 438 13.89 -0.37 -2.92
C LEU A 438 14.34 -1.18 -1.69
N THR A 439 14.15 -0.63 -0.49
CA THR A 439 14.65 -1.22 0.75
C THR A 439 14.20 -2.67 1.02
N PRO A 440 12.98 -3.12 0.69
CA PRO A 440 12.57 -4.51 0.91
C PRO A 440 13.45 -5.53 0.17
N ILE A 441 13.71 -5.27 -1.12
CA ILE A 441 14.55 -6.15 -1.94
C ILE A 441 16.04 -5.99 -1.60
N LEU A 442 16.50 -4.77 -1.29
CA LEU A 442 17.87 -4.55 -0.80
C LEU A 442 18.13 -5.31 0.51
N LEU A 443 17.15 -5.36 1.42
CA LEU A 443 17.24 -6.12 2.67
C LEU A 443 17.27 -7.64 2.42
N LYS A 444 16.54 -8.15 1.41
CA LYS A 444 16.65 -9.56 0.98
C LYS A 444 18.06 -9.86 0.46
N LEU A 445 18.59 -9.01 -0.44
CA LEU A 445 19.94 -9.12 -1.01
C LEU A 445 21.06 -9.04 0.05
N PHE A 446 20.89 -8.21 1.07
CA PHE A 446 21.81 -8.16 2.21
C PHE A 446 21.77 -9.46 3.03
N LYS A 447 20.57 -10.05 3.23
CA LYS A 447 20.40 -11.31 3.97
C LYS A 447 20.90 -12.54 3.21
N SER A 448 20.86 -12.55 1.87
CA SER A 448 21.46 -13.61 1.05
C SER A 448 22.98 -13.47 0.91
N GLY A 449 23.52 -12.27 1.12
CA GLY A 449 24.94 -11.94 0.95
C GLY A 449 25.30 -11.39 -0.43
N ASP A 450 24.32 -11.20 -1.32
CA ASP A 450 24.50 -10.59 -2.65
C ASP A 450 24.78 -9.08 -2.59
N LEU A 451 24.50 -8.46 -1.43
CA LEU A 451 24.79 -7.06 -1.13
C LEU A 451 25.56 -6.97 0.20
N GLY A 452 26.77 -6.39 0.17
CA GLY A 452 27.68 -6.40 1.32
C GLY A 452 27.25 -5.58 2.55
N SER A 453 26.47 -4.51 2.34
CA SER A 453 25.82 -3.75 3.41
C SER A 453 24.65 -2.93 2.86
N LEU A 454 23.84 -2.36 3.75
CA LEU A 454 22.73 -1.45 3.40
C LEU A 454 23.16 0.03 3.41
N GLU A 455 24.44 0.31 3.62
CA GLU A 455 25.00 1.67 3.53
C GLU A 455 25.27 2.08 2.07
N VAL A 456 25.39 3.39 1.84
CA VAL A 456 25.42 3.99 0.50
C VAL A 456 26.62 3.49 -0.33
N GLU A 457 27.74 3.18 0.31
CA GLU A 457 28.97 2.67 -0.29
C GLU A 457 28.77 1.30 -0.95
N ASN A 458 27.80 0.51 -0.51
CA ASN A 458 27.43 -0.77 -1.12
C ASN A 458 26.18 -0.65 -2.01
N VAL A 459 25.15 0.07 -1.54
CA VAL A 459 23.87 0.18 -2.24
C VAL A 459 24.00 0.97 -3.54
N ILE A 460 24.65 2.13 -3.55
CA ILE A 460 24.70 3.00 -4.75
C ILE A 460 25.48 2.33 -5.90
N PRO A 461 26.65 1.71 -5.70
CA PRO A 461 27.33 0.93 -6.74
C PRO A 461 26.60 -0.35 -7.17
N TYR A 462 25.72 -0.90 -6.33
CA TYR A 462 24.85 -2.02 -6.72
C TYR A 462 23.71 -1.53 -7.62
N LEU A 463 22.95 -0.52 -7.18
CA LEU A 463 21.84 0.06 -7.94
C LEU A 463 22.30 0.62 -9.29
N ARG A 464 23.46 1.27 -9.36
CA ARG A 464 24.01 1.79 -10.63
C ARG A 464 24.22 0.71 -11.69
N ARG A 465 24.47 -0.55 -11.28
CA ARG A 465 24.65 -1.69 -12.19
C ARG A 465 23.33 -2.43 -12.47
N ASN A 466 22.52 -2.64 -11.45
CA ASN A 466 21.41 -3.61 -11.47
C ASN A 466 20.02 -2.98 -11.49
N LEU A 467 19.87 -1.66 -11.27
CA LEU A 467 18.57 -0.99 -11.35
C LEU A 467 18.25 -0.70 -12.82
N HIS A 468 17.13 -1.21 -13.33
CA HIS A 468 16.65 -0.95 -14.68
C HIS A 468 15.20 -0.44 -14.67
N TRP A 469 14.79 0.20 -15.76
CA TRP A 469 13.41 0.59 -15.97
C TRP A 469 13.01 0.44 -17.43
N ARG A 470 11.72 0.17 -17.68
CA ARG A 470 11.10 0.03 -19.00
C ARG A 470 9.71 0.63 -19.03
N VAL A 471 9.23 0.93 -20.24
CA VAL A 471 7.90 1.47 -20.48
C VAL A 471 7.11 0.49 -21.34
N THR A 472 5.87 0.18 -20.97
CA THR A 472 4.94 -0.57 -21.81
C THR A 472 3.61 0.17 -21.95
N LEU A 473 2.95 0.05 -23.10
CA LEU A 473 1.56 0.43 -23.27
C LEU A 473 0.60 -0.50 -22.49
N ALA A 474 -0.70 -0.22 -22.57
CA ALA A 474 -1.74 -1.00 -21.92
C ALA A 474 -1.73 -2.47 -22.37
N ASP A 475 -1.49 -2.69 -23.67
CA ASP A 475 -1.44 -3.98 -24.36
C ASP A 475 -0.12 -4.77 -24.18
N GLY A 476 0.88 -4.19 -23.52
CA GLY A 476 2.20 -4.80 -23.30
C GLY A 476 3.28 -4.38 -24.30
N THR A 477 2.96 -3.61 -25.34
CA THR A 477 3.95 -3.10 -26.31
C THR A 477 5.02 -2.28 -25.60
N GLU A 478 6.31 -2.67 -25.71
CA GLU A 478 7.44 -1.88 -25.20
C GLU A 478 7.60 -0.58 -25.99
N ILE A 479 7.88 0.51 -25.29
CA ILE A 479 8.25 1.81 -25.84
C ILE A 479 9.65 2.15 -25.30
N ASP A 480 10.55 2.68 -26.14
CA ASP A 480 11.82 3.17 -25.61
C ASP A 480 11.53 4.36 -24.67
N ARG A 481 11.89 4.17 -23.39
CA ARG A 481 11.84 5.20 -22.36
C ARG A 481 12.53 6.51 -22.76
N GLY A 482 13.51 6.47 -23.68
CA GLY A 482 14.17 7.65 -24.24
C GLY A 482 13.27 8.51 -25.14
N GLU A 483 12.23 7.94 -25.72
CA GLU A 483 11.24 8.63 -26.56
C GLU A 483 10.09 9.24 -25.74
N VAL A 484 9.96 8.85 -24.45
CA VAL A 484 8.94 9.39 -23.54
C VAL A 484 9.43 10.71 -22.94
N GLU A 485 9.32 11.79 -23.72
CA GLU A 485 9.76 13.13 -23.30
C GLU A 485 9.15 13.52 -21.94
N GLY A 486 9.97 14.05 -21.03
CA GLY A 486 9.58 14.41 -19.67
C GLY A 486 9.58 13.28 -18.63
N LEU A 487 9.66 12.00 -19.05
CA LEU A 487 9.87 10.88 -18.12
C LEU A 487 11.21 11.03 -17.41
N LYS A 488 11.19 11.01 -16.07
CA LYS A 488 12.38 11.05 -15.23
C LYS A 488 12.25 10.05 -14.08
N VAL A 489 13.26 9.20 -13.96
CA VAL A 489 13.46 8.23 -12.87
C VAL A 489 14.67 8.67 -12.06
N SER A 490 14.54 8.71 -10.73
CA SER A 490 15.65 9.01 -9.80
C SER A 490 15.66 8.05 -8.62
N VAL A 491 16.80 7.92 -7.96
CA VAL A 491 16.92 7.23 -6.68
C VAL A 491 17.19 8.27 -5.60
N VAL A 492 16.49 8.14 -4.47
CA VAL A 492 16.68 8.98 -3.30
C VAL A 492 16.69 8.11 -2.04
N SER A 493 17.23 8.64 -0.95
CA SER A 493 17.22 7.95 0.35
C SER A 493 16.95 8.89 1.51
N THR A 494 16.32 8.39 2.57
CA THR A 494 16.09 9.11 3.84
C THR A 494 16.56 8.25 5.02
N LEU A 495 16.97 8.91 6.11
CA LEU A 495 17.24 8.22 7.36
C LEU A 495 15.93 7.94 8.12
N VAL A 496 15.82 6.75 8.69
CA VAL A 496 14.75 6.36 9.60
C VAL A 496 15.36 6.08 10.97
N GLY A 497 14.94 6.85 11.98
CA GLY A 497 15.34 6.67 13.37
C GLY A 497 14.44 5.67 14.10
N CYS A 498 15.03 4.84 14.94
CA CYS A 498 14.35 3.89 15.82
C CYS A 498 14.84 4.07 17.25
N VAL A 499 13.90 4.22 18.18
CA VAL A 499 14.18 4.29 19.63
C VAL A 499 13.49 3.14 20.36
N GLN A 500 14.08 2.68 21.45
CA GLN A 500 13.53 1.57 22.25
C GLN A 500 12.14 1.94 22.79
N GLY A 501 11.15 1.09 22.50
CA GLY A 501 9.75 1.32 22.87
C GLY A 501 9.03 2.38 22.03
N GLY A 502 9.64 2.88 20.95
CA GLY A 502 9.03 3.84 20.02
C GLY A 502 8.58 3.22 18.70
N PHE A 503 8.15 4.07 17.77
CA PHE A 503 7.93 3.70 16.37
C PHE A 503 9.10 4.20 15.51
N PRO A 504 9.36 3.60 14.33
CA PRO A 504 10.28 4.16 13.34
C PRO A 504 9.81 5.55 12.87
N GLU A 505 10.74 6.51 12.81
CA GLU A 505 10.49 7.89 12.41
C GLU A 505 11.37 8.27 11.21
N PHE A 506 10.73 8.53 10.08
CA PHE A 506 11.37 9.04 8.88
C PHE A 506 11.83 10.48 9.09
N SER A 507 13.04 10.82 8.65
CA SER A 507 13.59 12.16 8.81
C SER A 507 12.85 13.23 7.98
N GLY A 508 12.13 12.85 6.93
CA GLY A 508 11.57 13.74 5.92
C GLY A 508 12.60 14.39 4.99
N VAL A 509 13.89 14.27 5.28
CA VAL A 509 15.00 14.81 4.48
C VAL A 509 15.51 13.72 3.55
N TYR A 510 15.55 14.03 2.25
CA TYR A 510 15.93 13.08 1.22
C TYR A 510 17.22 13.51 0.50
N GLU A 511 18.17 12.60 0.46
CA GLU A 511 19.41 12.66 -0.30
C GLU A 511 19.19 12.09 -1.71
N VAL A 512 19.69 12.77 -2.75
CA VAL A 512 19.43 12.42 -4.16
C VAL A 512 20.65 11.77 -4.78
N HIS A 513 20.51 10.52 -5.21
CA HIS A 513 21.58 9.68 -5.76
C HIS A 513 21.57 9.71 -7.29
N SER A 514 21.88 10.89 -7.85
CA SER A 514 21.83 11.14 -9.29
C SER A 514 22.74 10.18 -10.09
N GLU A 515 23.86 9.72 -9.52
CA GLU A 515 24.83 8.81 -10.12
C GLU A 515 24.28 7.40 -10.45
N VAL A 516 23.12 7.03 -9.92
CA VAL A 516 22.44 5.76 -10.23
C VAL A 516 21.70 5.83 -11.57
N THR A 517 21.17 7.01 -11.91
CA THR A 517 20.23 7.20 -13.03
C THR A 517 20.72 8.19 -14.09
N GLY A 518 21.52 9.18 -13.72
CA GLY A 518 22.06 10.22 -14.59
C GLY A 518 22.85 9.68 -15.77
N GLY A 519 22.72 10.36 -16.92
CA GLY A 519 23.31 9.91 -18.19
C GLY A 519 22.64 8.69 -18.83
N ARG A 520 21.62 8.09 -18.21
CA ARG A 520 20.82 6.99 -18.80
C ARG A 520 19.51 7.56 -19.38
N PRO A 521 18.94 6.96 -20.46
CA PRO A 521 17.65 7.39 -21.00
C PRO A 521 16.55 7.43 -19.95
N ALA A 522 15.84 8.56 -19.88
CA ALA A 522 14.84 8.90 -18.87
C ALA A 522 15.34 8.93 -17.40
N GLY A 523 16.66 9.02 -17.18
CA GLY A 523 17.24 9.21 -15.85
C GLY A 523 17.29 10.68 -15.43
N LEU A 524 17.19 10.92 -14.11
CA LEU A 524 17.44 12.23 -13.51
C LEU A 524 18.95 12.49 -13.45
N SER A 525 19.38 13.60 -14.03
CA SER A 525 20.77 14.04 -14.09
C SER A 525 21.00 15.27 -13.20
N GLU A 526 22.26 15.55 -12.89
CA GLU A 526 22.64 16.74 -12.11
C GLU A 526 22.12 18.02 -12.81
N GLY A 527 21.37 18.84 -12.07
CA GLY A 527 20.73 20.06 -12.59
C GLY A 527 19.30 19.87 -13.15
N ASP A 528 18.81 18.64 -13.33
CA ASP A 528 17.36 18.44 -13.45
C ASP A 528 16.68 18.93 -12.16
N ARG A 529 15.48 19.54 -12.29
CA ARG A 529 14.64 19.76 -11.11
C ARG A 529 14.29 18.41 -10.51
N VAL A 530 14.39 18.28 -9.19
CA VAL A 530 13.76 17.19 -8.44
C VAL A 530 12.33 17.58 -8.12
#